data_AF-A0A453SPW0-F1
#
_entry.id   AF-A0A453SPW0-F1
#
_cell.length_a   1.000
_cell.length_b   1.000
_cell.length_c   1.000
_cell.angle_alpha   90.00
_cell.angle_beta   90.00
_cell.angle_gamma   90.00
#
_symmetry.space_group_name_H-M   'P 1'
#
loop_
_entity.id
_entity.type
_entity.pdbx_description
1 polymer ?
#
loop_
_entity_poly.entity_id
_entity_poly.type
_entity_poly.pdbx_seq_one_letter_code
_entity_poly.pdbx_strand_id
1 'polypeptide(L)'
;MSIRLGAVTTVVVSSPAMAREFLQKLDSVLATRSVPDATGKHAAGSVPWLPAEPRWRALRKIMATELFAPHLLDALTDHVARLGREGTAVNIGRVAFTTSLNLISRTVFSIDFTSLDDMSSSKEFQEVITAIMEGLGTPNMSDFFPVLAPADLQGMRRRLARLFARLHAMFDAEVDQRLRGRDAGQPRKYDFLHVLLDVAAREDGKDLLDRETLRSHFTDLFAAGSDTSSSTVEWAMTELLQNPSSLAKVCDVLAQISGSRRNIEEVDIVRLPYLQAVIKETF
;
A
#
# COMPACT_ATOMS: atom_id res chain seq x y z
N MET A 1 -28.68 -7.10 -5.99
CA MET A 1 -29.24 -6.95 -4.63
C MET A 1 -29.01 -5.51 -4.19
N SER A 2 -29.94 -4.86 -3.48
CA SER A 2 -29.72 -3.54 -2.89
C SER A 2 -29.88 -3.60 -1.37
N ILE A 3 -29.09 -2.80 -0.66
CA ILE A 3 -29.05 -2.67 0.79
C ILE A 3 -29.14 -1.18 1.12
N ARG A 4 -29.80 -0.83 2.21
CA ARG A 4 -29.81 0.53 2.74
C ARG A 4 -28.89 0.61 3.96
N LEU A 5 -27.79 1.32 3.83
CA LEU A 5 -26.86 1.61 4.91
C LEU A 5 -27.20 2.99 5.49
N GLY A 6 -28.13 3.01 6.45
CA GLY A 6 -28.71 4.24 6.96
C GLY A 6 -29.53 4.98 5.89
N ALA A 7 -29.10 6.19 5.54
CA ALA A 7 -29.68 7.01 4.49
C ALA A 7 -29.10 6.72 3.09
N VAL A 8 -28.04 5.91 2.98
CA VAL A 8 -27.36 5.61 1.71
C VAL A 8 -27.88 4.31 1.11
N THR A 9 -28.25 4.33 -0.18
CA THR A 9 -28.62 3.13 -0.92
C THR A 9 -27.39 2.54 -1.60
N THR A 10 -27.12 1.27 -1.35
CA THR A 10 -25.96 0.55 -1.85
C THR A 10 -26.41 -0.63 -2.71
N VAL A 11 -25.87 -0.76 -3.91
CA VAL A 11 -26.12 -1.91 -4.79
C VAL A 11 -24.96 -2.88 -4.66
N VAL A 12 -25.26 -4.14 -4.34
CA VAL A 12 -24.28 -5.21 -4.21
C VAL A 12 -24.19 -5.98 -5.53
N VAL A 13 -22.99 -6.00 -6.10
CA VAL A 13 -22.61 -6.78 -7.28
C VAL A 13 -21.88 -8.03 -6.80
N SER A 14 -22.53 -9.19 -6.93
CA SER A 14 -22.08 -10.45 -6.33
C SER A 14 -22.06 -11.63 -7.32
N SER A 15 -21.89 -11.36 -8.61
CA SER A 15 -21.68 -12.41 -9.63
C SER A 15 -20.67 -11.97 -10.69
N PRO A 16 -19.91 -12.89 -11.31
CA PRO A 16 -18.95 -12.54 -12.35
C PRO A 16 -19.58 -11.83 -13.55
N ALA A 17 -20.79 -12.29 -13.97
CA ALA A 17 -21.51 -11.67 -15.08
C ALA A 17 -21.84 -10.21 -14.78
N MET A 18 -22.37 -9.91 -13.58
CA MET A 18 -22.71 -8.54 -13.20
C MET A 18 -21.47 -7.67 -12.93
N ALA A 19 -20.40 -8.26 -12.37
CA ALA A 19 -19.13 -7.56 -12.22
C ALA A 19 -18.55 -7.14 -13.58
N ARG A 20 -18.71 -7.97 -14.62
CA ARG A 20 -18.33 -7.63 -16.00
C ARG A 20 -19.14 -6.46 -16.56
N GLU A 21 -20.46 -6.46 -16.35
CA GLU A 21 -21.30 -5.31 -16.73
C GLU A 21 -20.81 -4.02 -16.05
N PHE A 22 -20.58 -4.09 -14.74
CA PHE A 22 -20.23 -2.92 -13.91
C PHE A 22 -18.81 -2.39 -14.18
N LEU A 23 -17.80 -3.27 -14.19
CA LEU A 23 -16.38 -2.89 -14.21
C LEU A 23 -15.77 -2.81 -15.62
N GLN A 24 -16.43 -3.34 -16.65
CA GLN A 24 -15.92 -3.30 -18.02
C GLN A 24 -16.83 -2.56 -18.99
N LYS A 25 -18.15 -2.84 -18.98
CA LYS A 25 -19.07 -2.27 -19.98
C LYS A 25 -19.59 -0.89 -19.59
N LEU A 26 -19.85 -0.68 -18.31
CA LEU A 26 -20.36 0.57 -17.75
C LEU A 26 -19.30 1.31 -16.93
N ASP A 27 -18.02 0.99 -17.14
CA ASP A 27 -16.90 1.47 -16.34
C ASP A 27 -16.86 3.00 -16.27
N SER A 28 -17.00 3.69 -17.40
CA SER A 28 -16.97 5.14 -17.53
C SER A 28 -18.11 5.84 -16.78
N VAL A 29 -19.27 5.19 -16.68
CA VAL A 29 -20.46 5.72 -16.00
C VAL A 29 -20.38 5.45 -14.49
N LEU A 30 -19.78 4.33 -14.09
CA LEU A 30 -19.78 3.82 -12.72
C LEU A 30 -18.42 3.97 -12.01
N ALA A 31 -17.47 4.68 -12.61
CA ALA A 31 -16.15 4.95 -12.04
C ALA A 31 -16.16 5.98 -10.88
N THR A 32 -17.32 6.51 -10.49
CA THR A 32 -17.45 7.40 -9.34
C THR A 32 -17.03 6.70 -8.03
N ARG A 33 -16.43 7.44 -7.11
CA ARG A 33 -15.95 6.92 -5.82
C ARG A 33 -16.86 7.41 -4.69
N SER A 34 -17.19 6.51 -3.77
CA SER A 34 -17.75 6.88 -2.47
C SER A 34 -16.58 7.23 -1.55
N VAL A 35 -16.45 8.50 -1.19
CA VAL A 35 -15.33 8.99 -0.38
C VAL A 35 -15.73 8.95 1.10
N PRO A 36 -15.00 8.23 1.97
CA PRO A 36 -15.31 8.23 3.40
C PRO A 36 -15.13 9.63 4.01
N ASP A 37 -16.12 10.13 4.76
CA ASP A 37 -16.13 11.45 5.42
C ASP A 37 -14.86 11.68 6.25
N ALA A 38 -14.39 10.63 6.91
CA ALA A 38 -13.24 10.70 7.79
C ALA A 38 -11.91 11.01 7.06
N THR A 39 -11.83 10.81 5.73
CA THR A 39 -10.65 11.17 4.93
C THR A 39 -10.42 12.68 4.85
N GLY A 40 -11.49 13.49 4.91
CA GLY A 40 -11.41 14.94 4.86
C GLY A 40 -10.58 15.45 3.69
N LYS A 41 -9.55 16.27 3.97
CA LYS A 41 -8.70 16.88 2.94
C LYS A 41 -7.81 15.88 2.20
N HIS A 42 -7.44 14.76 2.83
CA HIS A 42 -6.61 13.71 2.22
C HIS A 42 -7.20 13.22 0.89
N ALA A 43 -8.53 13.13 0.80
CA ALA A 43 -9.22 12.67 -0.40
C ALA A 43 -8.90 13.52 -1.65
N ALA A 44 -8.57 14.81 -1.51
CA ALA A 44 -8.33 15.71 -2.63
C ALA A 44 -7.04 15.40 -3.41
N GLY A 45 -6.08 14.73 -2.77
CA GLY A 45 -4.82 14.30 -3.38
C GLY A 45 -4.66 12.79 -3.52
N SER A 46 -5.69 12.02 -3.15
CA SER A 46 -5.62 10.57 -2.96
C SER A 46 -6.15 9.79 -4.16
N VAL A 47 -5.33 8.92 -4.75
CA VAL A 47 -5.68 8.15 -5.98
C VAL A 47 -6.90 7.23 -5.79
N PRO A 48 -7.07 6.53 -4.65
CA PRO A 48 -8.27 5.76 -4.38
C PRO A 48 -9.57 6.56 -4.45
N TRP A 49 -9.52 7.85 -4.09
CA TRP A 49 -10.72 8.69 -3.88
C TRP A 49 -10.95 9.74 -4.95
N LEU A 50 -9.92 10.09 -5.73
CA LEU A 50 -10.05 11.00 -6.86
C LEU A 50 -11.03 10.46 -7.92
N PRO A 51 -11.84 11.34 -8.55
CA PRO A 51 -12.71 10.95 -9.66
C PRO A 51 -11.85 10.52 -10.87
N ALA A 52 -12.43 9.72 -11.77
CA ALA A 52 -11.76 9.15 -12.96
C ALA A 52 -11.48 10.17 -14.09
N GLU A 53 -10.92 11.30 -13.70
CA GLU A 53 -10.62 12.49 -14.50
C GLU A 53 -9.15 12.51 -14.96
N PRO A 54 -8.75 13.45 -15.84
CA PRO A 54 -7.37 13.53 -16.34
C PRO A 54 -6.30 13.53 -15.25
N ARG A 55 -6.54 14.21 -14.11
CA ARG A 55 -5.63 14.23 -12.96
C ARG A 55 -5.39 12.83 -12.39
N TRP A 56 -6.45 12.07 -12.13
CA TRP A 56 -6.35 10.68 -11.64
C TRP A 56 -5.61 9.77 -12.64
N ARG A 57 -5.88 9.91 -13.94
CA ARG A 57 -5.19 9.13 -14.98
C ARG A 57 -3.70 9.45 -15.04
N ALA A 58 -3.33 10.72 -14.94
CA ALA A 58 -1.93 11.15 -14.95
C ALA A 58 -1.16 10.57 -13.75
N LEU A 59 -1.74 10.65 -12.56
CA LEU A 59 -1.15 10.12 -11.32
C LEU A 59 -0.97 8.60 -11.39
N ARG A 60 -2.00 7.87 -11.85
CA ARG A 60 -1.88 6.42 -12.10
C ARG A 60 -0.85 6.06 -13.15
N LYS A 61 -0.72 6.86 -14.21
CA LYS A 61 0.27 6.63 -15.26
C LYS A 61 1.69 6.73 -14.69
N ILE A 62 1.96 7.75 -13.88
CA ILE A 62 3.27 7.94 -13.23
C ILE A 62 3.61 6.74 -12.34
N MET A 63 2.67 6.29 -11.50
CA MET A 63 2.89 5.09 -10.67
C MET A 63 3.16 3.85 -11.54
N ALA A 64 2.35 3.62 -12.58
CA ALA A 64 2.47 2.46 -13.45
C ALA A 64 3.81 2.39 -14.20
N THR A 65 4.37 3.54 -14.61
CA THR A 65 5.61 3.56 -15.39
C THR A 65 6.87 3.63 -14.55
N GLU A 66 6.82 4.23 -13.35
CA GLU A 66 8.03 4.60 -12.61
C GLU A 66 8.17 3.89 -11.26
N LEU A 67 7.07 3.41 -10.65
CA LEU A 67 7.10 2.82 -9.30
C LEU A 67 7.21 1.29 -9.32
N PHE A 68 6.49 0.62 -10.23
CA PHE A 68 6.39 -0.84 -10.24
C PHE A 68 7.50 -1.53 -11.07
N ALA A 69 8.70 -0.94 -11.09
CA ALA A 69 9.88 -1.57 -11.67
C ALA A 69 10.43 -2.66 -10.73
N PRO A 70 10.93 -3.79 -11.26
CA PRO A 70 11.33 -4.94 -10.45
C PRO A 70 12.55 -4.61 -9.56
N HIS A 71 12.37 -4.58 -8.24
CA HIS A 71 13.43 -4.31 -7.25
C HIS A 71 13.32 -5.20 -6.00
N LEU A 72 14.50 -5.51 -5.43
CA LEU A 72 14.83 -6.73 -4.67
C LEU A 72 14.20 -6.88 -3.26
N LEU A 73 13.95 -8.14 -2.88
CA LEU A 73 13.43 -8.63 -1.60
C LEU A 73 14.50 -9.20 -0.64
N ASP A 74 15.79 -8.98 -0.88
CA ASP A 74 16.90 -9.64 -0.16
C ASP A 74 16.89 -9.47 1.37
N ALA A 75 16.29 -8.39 1.91
CA ALA A 75 16.29 -8.14 3.36
C ALA A 75 15.31 -9.02 4.17
N LEU A 76 14.25 -9.55 3.54
CA LEU A 76 13.26 -10.42 4.21
C LEU A 76 13.85 -11.80 4.51
N THR A 77 14.52 -12.38 3.51
CA THR A 77 15.04 -13.74 3.56
C THR A 77 16.08 -13.90 4.65
N ASP A 78 16.96 -12.90 4.82
CA ASP A 78 18.00 -12.93 5.84
C ASP A 78 17.46 -12.87 7.27
N HIS A 79 16.43 -12.05 7.53
CA HIS A 79 15.82 -11.95 8.87
C HIS A 79 15.08 -13.23 9.26
N VAL A 80 14.25 -13.76 8.37
CA VAL A 80 13.53 -15.02 8.60
C VAL A 80 14.50 -16.19 8.76
N ALA A 81 15.56 -16.25 7.95
CA ALA A 81 16.60 -17.27 8.06
C ALA A 81 17.42 -17.17 9.37
N ARG A 82 17.60 -15.96 9.92
CA ARG A 82 18.20 -15.78 11.26
C ARG A 82 17.30 -16.34 12.34
N LEU A 83 16.03 -15.93 12.40
CA LEU A 83 15.07 -16.39 13.41
C LEU A 83 14.83 -17.90 13.33
N GLY A 84 14.78 -18.46 12.12
CA GLY A 84 14.65 -19.90 11.90
C GLY A 84 15.84 -20.70 12.45
N ARG A 85 17.07 -20.17 12.37
CA ARG A 85 18.26 -20.82 12.97
C ARG A 85 18.25 -20.82 14.49
N GLU A 86 17.58 -19.84 15.09
CA GLU A 86 17.46 -19.70 16.55
C GLU A 86 16.32 -20.55 17.14
N GLY A 87 15.46 -21.15 16.29
CA GLY A 87 14.31 -21.93 16.73
C GLY A 87 13.19 -21.09 17.36
N THR A 88 13.18 -19.78 17.12
CA THR A 88 12.25 -18.84 17.72
C THR A 88 10.97 -18.73 16.88
N ALA A 89 9.80 -18.67 17.53
CA ALA A 89 8.54 -18.42 16.84
C ALA A 89 8.55 -17.04 16.14
N VAL A 90 8.11 -17.01 14.89
CA VAL A 90 8.09 -15.80 14.07
C VAL A 90 6.65 -15.29 13.91
N ASN A 91 6.43 -14.02 14.23
CA ASN A 91 5.18 -13.36 13.85
C ASN A 91 5.26 -12.96 12.37
N ILE A 92 4.67 -13.78 11.50
CA ILE A 92 4.72 -13.62 10.04
C ILE A 92 4.09 -12.30 9.60
N GLY A 93 2.91 -11.95 10.11
CA GLY A 93 2.22 -10.70 9.76
C GLY A 93 3.09 -9.48 10.05
N ARG A 94 3.73 -9.42 11.22
CA ARG A 94 4.64 -8.32 11.58
C ARG A 94 5.87 -8.25 10.68
N VAL A 95 6.53 -9.40 10.43
CA VAL A 95 7.72 -9.43 9.57
C VAL A 95 7.37 -9.03 8.14
N ALA A 96 6.28 -9.57 7.59
CA ALA A 96 5.81 -9.22 6.26
C ALA A 96 5.45 -7.73 6.16
N PHE A 97 4.76 -7.18 7.16
CA PHE A 97 4.43 -5.75 7.20
C PHE A 97 5.69 -4.88 7.17
N THR A 98 6.63 -5.09 8.08
CA THR A 98 7.89 -4.32 8.14
C THR A 98 8.69 -4.45 6.85
N THR A 99 8.73 -5.63 6.25
CA THR A 99 9.37 -5.83 4.95
C THR A 99 8.68 -5.05 3.83
N SER A 100 7.36 -5.17 3.68
CA SER A 100 6.61 -4.44 2.64
C SER A 100 6.76 -2.93 2.81
N LEU A 101 6.72 -2.46 4.05
CA LEU A 101 6.94 -1.06 4.40
C LEU A 101 8.34 -0.58 3.99
N ASN A 102 9.39 -1.34 4.31
CA ASN A 102 10.76 -1.01 3.92
C ASN A 102 10.98 -1.08 2.42
N LEU A 103 10.37 -2.06 1.74
CA LEU A 103 10.42 -2.14 0.28
C LEU A 103 9.86 -0.86 -0.33
N ILE A 104 8.69 -0.42 0.10
CA ILE A 104 8.08 0.85 -0.37
C ILE A 104 8.96 2.04 0.04
N SER A 105 9.52 2.05 1.25
CA SER A 105 10.41 3.11 1.74
C SER A 105 11.65 3.28 0.86
N ARG A 106 12.30 2.16 0.49
CA ARG A 106 13.47 2.15 -0.39
C ARG A 106 13.12 2.60 -1.79
N THR A 107 12.02 2.09 -2.35
CA THR A 107 11.58 2.46 -3.69
C THR A 107 11.19 3.93 -3.78
N VAL A 108 10.53 4.46 -2.73
CA VAL A 108 10.03 5.84 -2.74
C VAL A 108 11.10 6.86 -2.34
N PHE A 109 11.85 6.59 -1.28
CA PHE A 109 12.74 7.57 -0.64
C PHE A 109 14.22 7.16 -0.57
N SER A 110 14.57 5.95 -1.04
CA SER A 110 15.92 5.36 -0.87
C SER A 110 16.38 5.30 0.58
N ILE A 111 15.46 5.09 1.52
CA ILE A 111 15.74 4.93 2.95
C ILE A 111 14.92 3.79 3.51
N ASP A 112 15.37 3.24 4.64
CA ASP A 112 14.57 2.37 5.48
C ASP A 112 13.89 3.21 6.55
N PHE A 113 12.55 3.31 6.52
CA PHE A 113 11.81 3.94 7.63
C PHE A 113 11.82 3.07 8.88
N THR A 114 12.03 1.78 8.71
CA THR A 114 11.92 0.79 9.78
C THR A 114 13.10 -0.15 9.76
N SER A 115 13.51 -0.63 10.93
CA SER A 115 14.43 -1.76 11.04
C SER A 115 13.71 -2.86 11.80
N LEU A 116 13.98 -4.10 11.41
CA LEU A 116 13.53 -5.27 12.17
C LEU A 116 14.27 -5.40 13.51
N ASP A 117 15.39 -4.69 13.66
CA ASP A 117 16.26 -4.71 14.85
C ASP A 117 16.19 -3.40 15.68
N ASP A 118 15.64 -2.31 15.15
CA ASP A 118 15.43 -1.04 15.88
C ASP A 118 13.93 -0.81 16.15
N MET A 119 13.58 -0.78 17.43
CA MET A 119 12.18 -0.82 17.91
C MET A 119 11.55 0.56 18.08
N SER A 120 12.28 1.66 17.90
CA SER A 120 11.84 2.99 18.36
C SER A 120 11.15 3.85 17.29
N SER A 121 11.87 4.29 16.25
CA SER A 121 11.33 5.09 15.13
C SER A 121 10.47 4.25 14.16
N SER A 122 10.90 3.02 13.95
CA SER A 122 10.25 1.98 13.15
C SER A 122 8.78 1.75 13.56
N LYS A 123 8.56 1.74 14.87
CA LYS A 123 7.26 1.46 15.47
C LYS A 123 6.28 2.62 15.28
N GLU A 124 6.75 3.86 15.33
CA GLU A 124 5.88 5.04 15.19
C GLU A 124 5.22 5.10 13.80
N PHE A 125 6.00 4.92 12.73
CA PHE A 125 5.47 4.96 11.36
C PHE A 125 4.46 3.83 11.12
N GLN A 126 4.79 2.62 11.54
CA GLN A 126 3.92 1.45 11.47
C GLN A 126 2.62 1.67 12.25
N GLU A 127 2.70 2.15 13.50
CA GLU A 127 1.52 2.44 14.33
C GLU A 127 0.59 3.47 13.70
N VAL A 128 1.16 4.52 13.08
CA VAL A 128 0.37 5.55 12.40
C VAL A 128 -0.35 4.98 11.19
N ILE A 129 0.34 4.19 10.34
CA ILE A 129 -0.28 3.55 9.16
C ILE A 129 -1.39 2.57 9.58
N THR A 130 -1.12 1.69 10.56
CA THR A 130 -2.12 0.76 11.08
C THR A 130 -3.33 1.50 11.65
N ALA A 131 -3.12 2.57 12.43
CA ALA A 131 -4.22 3.36 12.99
C ALA A 131 -5.04 4.10 11.91
N ILE A 132 -4.43 4.48 10.79
CA ILE A 132 -5.15 5.03 9.63
C ILE A 132 -6.03 3.95 8.99
N MET A 133 -5.48 2.76 8.75
CA MET A 133 -6.22 1.64 8.16
C MET A 133 -7.38 1.19 9.04
N GLU A 134 -7.18 1.05 10.34
CA GLU A 134 -8.25 0.80 11.32
C GLU A 134 -9.31 1.90 11.28
N GLY A 135 -8.87 3.16 11.19
CA GLY A 135 -9.77 4.32 11.15
C GLY A 135 -10.65 4.33 9.90
N LEU A 136 -10.08 4.01 8.75
CA LEU A 136 -10.79 3.93 7.47
C LEU A 136 -11.68 2.68 7.35
N GLY A 137 -11.30 1.58 8.00
CA GLY A 137 -12.09 0.34 8.04
C GLY A 137 -13.23 0.35 9.06
N THR A 138 -13.22 1.29 10.02
CA THR A 138 -14.26 1.39 11.05
C THR A 138 -15.52 2.05 10.47
N PRO A 139 -16.71 1.42 10.59
CA PRO A 139 -17.97 2.03 10.18
C PRO A 139 -18.19 3.39 10.87
N ASN A 140 -18.43 4.42 10.06
CA ASN A 140 -18.60 5.80 10.52
C ASN A 140 -20.00 6.32 10.15
N MET A 141 -20.72 6.84 11.14
CA MET A 141 -22.10 7.31 11.02
C MET A 141 -22.23 8.46 10.03
N SER A 142 -21.20 9.29 9.87
CA SER A 142 -21.20 10.36 8.86
C SER A 142 -21.40 9.81 7.44
N ASP A 143 -20.87 8.62 7.16
CA ASP A 143 -20.95 7.98 5.84
C ASP A 143 -22.34 7.43 5.55
N PHE A 144 -23.09 7.05 6.59
CA PHE A 144 -24.44 6.49 6.46
C PHE A 144 -25.54 7.54 6.65
N PHE A 145 -25.25 8.64 7.36
CA PHE A 145 -26.20 9.73 7.64
C PHE A 145 -25.54 11.09 7.36
N PRO A 146 -25.45 11.51 6.08
CA PRO A 146 -24.73 12.74 5.69
C PRO A 146 -25.21 14.01 6.40
N VAL A 147 -26.49 14.08 6.79
CA VAL A 147 -27.06 15.21 7.55
C VAL A 147 -26.36 15.38 8.92
N LEU A 148 -25.84 14.30 9.51
CA LEU A 148 -25.13 14.30 10.79
C LEU A 148 -23.61 14.45 10.64
N ALA A 149 -23.07 14.34 9.42
CA ALA A 149 -21.63 14.38 9.17
C ALA A 149 -20.90 15.61 9.73
N PRO A 150 -21.45 16.85 9.68
CA PRO A 150 -20.79 18.02 10.24
C PRO A 150 -20.47 17.90 11.74
N ALA A 151 -21.26 17.13 12.49
CA ALA A 151 -21.08 16.95 13.92
C ALA A 151 -19.87 16.06 14.27
N ASP A 152 -19.42 15.20 13.35
CA ASP A 152 -18.34 14.22 13.57
C ASP A 152 -18.58 13.43 14.87
N LEU A 153 -19.75 12.79 14.97
CA LEU A 153 -20.27 12.19 16.22
C LEU A 153 -19.34 11.14 16.83
N GLN A 154 -18.60 10.40 16.00
CA GLN A 154 -17.60 9.42 16.44
C GLN A 154 -16.19 10.01 16.54
N GLY A 155 -15.99 11.28 16.18
CA GLY A 155 -14.69 11.94 16.18
C GLY A 155 -13.70 11.37 15.14
N MET A 156 -14.19 10.62 14.15
CA MET A 156 -13.37 9.89 13.18
C MET A 156 -12.61 10.84 12.27
N ARG A 157 -13.26 11.91 11.80
CA ARG A 157 -12.61 12.92 10.96
C ARG A 157 -11.49 13.64 11.73
N ARG A 158 -11.73 14.02 12.99
CA ARG A 158 -10.68 14.60 13.86
C ARG A 158 -9.56 13.62 14.21
N ARG A 159 -9.87 12.33 14.38
CA ARG A 159 -8.88 11.28 14.66
C ARG A 159 -7.96 11.08 13.45
N LEU A 160 -8.52 10.83 12.26
CA LEU A 160 -7.74 10.62 11.04
C LEU A 160 -6.96 11.87 10.65
N ALA A 161 -7.52 13.07 10.79
CA ALA A 161 -6.78 14.31 10.51
C ALA A 161 -5.48 14.44 11.34
N ARG A 162 -5.49 14.01 12.61
CA ARG A 162 -4.28 14.00 13.46
C ARG A 162 -3.26 12.94 13.00
N LEU A 163 -3.74 11.77 12.58
CA LEU A 163 -2.87 10.71 12.05
C LEU A 163 -2.23 11.11 10.72
N PHE A 164 -3.01 11.65 9.78
CA PHE A 164 -2.48 12.20 8.54
C PHE A 164 -1.48 13.32 8.80
N ALA A 165 -1.75 14.23 9.75
CA ALA A 165 -0.80 15.30 10.07
C ALA A 165 0.56 14.77 10.57
N ARG A 166 0.55 13.73 11.42
CA ARG A 166 1.79 13.07 11.89
C ARG A 166 2.55 12.43 10.73
N LEU A 167 1.84 11.67 9.89
CA LEU A 167 2.44 11.00 8.75
C LEU A 167 2.99 11.98 7.70
N HIS A 168 2.22 13.03 7.41
CA HIS A 168 2.61 14.07 6.47
C HIS A 168 3.84 14.86 6.94
N ALA A 169 4.01 15.07 8.25
CA ALA A 169 5.21 15.70 8.78
C ALA A 169 6.49 14.88 8.49
N MET A 170 6.38 13.54 8.52
CA MET A 170 7.50 12.65 8.15
C MET A 170 7.81 12.74 6.66
N PHE A 171 6.79 12.68 5.80
CA PHE A 171 6.98 12.86 4.36
C PHE A 171 7.53 14.24 4.00
N ASP A 172 7.08 15.27 4.71
CA ASP A 172 7.55 16.63 4.52
C ASP A 172 9.05 16.75 4.80
N ALA A 173 9.53 16.13 5.89
CA ALA A 173 10.94 16.11 6.22
C ALA A 173 11.79 15.48 5.11
N GLU A 174 11.34 14.35 4.54
CA GLU A 174 12.03 13.67 3.44
C GLU A 174 12.03 14.50 2.15
N VAL A 175 10.90 15.11 1.79
CA VAL A 175 10.79 16.00 0.62
C VAL A 175 11.72 17.21 0.79
N ASP A 176 11.71 17.85 1.96
CA ASP A 176 12.51 19.04 2.23
C ASP A 176 14.00 18.72 2.29
N GLN A 177 14.38 17.55 2.83
CA GLN A 177 15.75 17.06 2.80
C GLN A 177 16.20 16.83 1.36
N ARG A 178 15.34 16.24 0.51
CA ARG A 178 15.67 15.98 -0.89
C ARG A 178 15.85 17.27 -1.69
N LEU A 179 14.97 18.25 -1.51
CA LEU A 179 15.05 19.54 -2.18
C LEU A 179 16.34 20.27 -1.78
N ARG A 180 16.65 20.35 -0.47
CA ARG A 180 17.93 20.93 0.01
C ARG A 180 19.16 20.23 -0.56
N GLY A 181 19.11 18.90 -0.70
CA GLY A 181 20.18 18.13 -1.32
C GLY A 181 20.39 18.49 -2.80
N ARG A 182 19.30 18.71 -3.56
CA ARG A 182 19.37 19.17 -4.96
C ARG A 182 20.01 20.55 -5.06
N ASP A 183 19.58 21.49 -4.21
CA ASP A 183 20.12 22.86 -4.19
C ASP A 183 21.61 22.89 -3.83
N ALA A 184 22.06 21.96 -2.98
CA ALA A 184 23.46 21.78 -2.61
C ALA A 184 24.29 20.99 -3.66
N GLY A 185 23.70 20.59 -4.79
CA GLY A 185 24.39 19.85 -5.85
C GLY A 185 24.75 18.40 -5.49
N GLN A 186 24.01 17.78 -4.55
CA GLN A 186 24.25 16.38 -4.18
C GLN A 186 23.94 15.42 -5.35
N PRO A 187 24.58 14.24 -5.39
CA PRO A 187 24.31 13.24 -6.40
C PRO A 187 22.83 12.85 -6.46
N ARG A 188 22.32 12.69 -7.68
CA ARG A 188 20.94 12.26 -7.93
C ARG A 188 20.69 10.87 -7.35
N LYS A 189 19.64 10.75 -6.53
CA LYS A 189 19.05 9.46 -6.16
C LYS A 189 17.98 9.11 -7.20
N TYR A 190 18.03 7.90 -7.76
CA TYR A 190 17.07 7.43 -8.77
C TYR A 190 15.92 6.67 -8.10
N ASP A 191 15.17 7.35 -7.24
CA ASP A 191 13.97 6.83 -6.58
C ASP A 191 12.69 7.53 -7.06
N PHE A 192 11.54 7.02 -6.61
CA PHE A 192 10.24 7.54 -7.05
C PHE A 192 10.00 8.99 -6.58
N LEU A 193 10.47 9.39 -5.39
CA LEU A 193 10.41 10.79 -4.97
C LEU A 193 11.14 11.69 -5.97
N HIS A 194 12.31 11.26 -6.47
CA HIS A 194 13.04 12.04 -7.46
C HIS A 194 12.22 12.23 -8.75
N VAL A 195 11.57 11.17 -9.22
CA VAL A 195 10.68 11.23 -10.40
C VAL A 195 9.54 12.22 -10.17
N LEU A 196 8.85 12.13 -9.02
CA LEU A 196 7.74 13.03 -8.69
C LEU A 196 8.17 14.49 -8.62
N LEU A 197 9.34 14.78 -8.04
CA LEU A 197 9.88 16.14 -8.00
C LEU A 197 10.27 16.66 -9.39
N ASP A 198 10.77 15.80 -10.29
CA ASP A 198 11.06 16.18 -11.68
C ASP A 198 9.78 16.47 -12.47
N VAL A 199 8.70 15.75 -12.20
CA VAL A 199 7.38 16.04 -12.78
C VAL A 199 6.83 17.35 -12.19
N ALA A 200 6.86 17.53 -10.87
CA ALA A 200 6.36 18.72 -10.19
C ALA A 200 7.08 20.02 -10.60
N ALA A 201 8.33 19.92 -11.05
CA ALA A 201 9.10 21.07 -11.53
C ALA A 201 8.64 21.59 -12.92
N ARG A 202 7.89 20.79 -13.69
CA ARG A 202 7.34 21.17 -15.01
C ARG A 202 6.17 22.13 -14.85
N GLU A 203 5.90 22.97 -15.84
CA GLU A 203 4.79 23.94 -15.79
C GLU A 203 3.42 23.27 -15.61
N ASP A 204 3.17 22.16 -16.31
CA ASP A 204 1.95 21.35 -16.21
C ASP A 204 1.93 20.42 -14.99
N GLY A 205 3.08 20.26 -14.32
CA GLY A 205 3.24 19.37 -13.17
C GLY A 205 2.96 19.99 -11.82
N LYS A 206 3.01 21.33 -11.70
CA LYS A 206 2.80 22.04 -10.42
C LYS A 206 1.42 21.82 -9.82
N ASP A 207 0.38 21.89 -10.65
CA ASP A 207 -1.00 21.65 -10.23
C ASP A 207 -1.31 20.15 -10.06
N LEU A 208 -0.50 19.30 -10.71
CA LEU A 208 -0.64 17.85 -10.64
C LEU A 208 -0.03 17.26 -9.36
N LEU A 209 1.14 17.76 -8.93
CA LEU A 209 1.94 17.25 -7.83
C LEU A 209 2.34 18.35 -6.84
N ASP A 210 1.34 19.10 -6.36
CA ASP A 210 1.55 20.00 -5.23
C ASP A 210 1.89 19.22 -3.93
N ARG A 211 2.25 19.97 -2.89
CA ARG A 211 2.67 19.37 -1.61
C ARG A 211 1.57 18.52 -0.97
N GLU A 212 0.30 18.93 -1.10
CA GLU A 212 -0.84 18.18 -0.54
C GLU A 212 -1.08 16.88 -1.29
N THR A 213 -0.92 16.88 -2.62
CA THR A 213 -1.00 15.70 -3.46
C THR A 213 0.13 14.74 -3.17
N LEU A 214 1.37 15.22 -3.03
CA LEU A 214 2.51 14.37 -2.67
C LEU A 214 2.30 13.67 -1.32
N ARG A 215 1.86 14.42 -0.30
CA ARG A 215 1.52 13.87 1.02
C ARG A 215 0.46 12.77 0.93
N SER A 216 -0.60 13.03 0.18
CA SER A 216 -1.70 12.07 0.00
C SER A 216 -1.25 10.85 -0.79
N HIS A 217 -0.45 11.04 -1.84
CA HIS A 217 0.14 9.97 -2.64
C HIS A 217 1.04 9.04 -1.84
N PHE A 218 1.94 9.60 -1.03
CA PHE A 218 2.79 8.78 -0.18
C PHE A 218 1.95 8.01 0.84
N THR A 219 0.99 8.65 1.48
CA THR A 219 0.06 7.97 2.40
C THR A 219 -0.65 6.79 1.72
N ASP A 220 -1.18 6.99 0.51
CA ASP A 220 -1.85 5.92 -0.25
C ASP A 220 -0.89 4.76 -0.56
N LEU A 221 0.34 5.06 -0.98
CA LEU A 221 1.36 4.05 -1.31
C LEU A 221 1.76 3.22 -0.10
N PHE A 222 2.09 3.87 1.02
CA PHE A 222 2.51 3.18 2.23
C PHE A 222 1.36 2.40 2.84
N ALA A 223 0.14 2.96 2.91
CA ALA A 223 -1.01 2.27 3.48
C ALA A 223 -1.44 1.08 2.61
N ALA A 224 -1.64 1.27 1.31
CA ALA A 224 -2.12 0.21 0.43
C ALA A 224 -1.06 -0.88 0.22
N GLY A 225 0.21 -0.50 0.08
CA GLY A 225 1.27 -1.46 -0.26
C GLY A 225 1.77 -2.29 0.93
N SER A 226 1.73 -1.75 2.15
CA SER A 226 2.19 -2.51 3.34
C SER A 226 1.12 -3.47 3.85
N ASP A 227 -0.06 -2.97 4.20
CA ASP A 227 -1.10 -3.73 4.89
C ASP A 227 -1.71 -4.86 4.04
N THR A 228 -1.97 -4.61 2.76
CA THR A 228 -2.55 -5.63 1.86
C THR A 228 -1.57 -6.76 1.55
N SER A 229 -0.30 -6.41 1.28
CA SER A 229 0.76 -7.37 0.99
C SER A 229 1.07 -8.23 2.22
N SER A 230 1.19 -7.62 3.40
CA SER A 230 1.45 -8.36 4.64
C SER A 230 0.31 -9.30 5.01
N SER A 231 -0.94 -8.84 4.86
CA SER A 231 -2.11 -9.67 5.09
C SER A 231 -2.14 -10.86 4.13
N THR A 232 -1.82 -10.65 2.85
CA THR A 232 -1.77 -11.74 1.85
C THR A 232 -0.70 -12.78 2.21
N VAL A 233 0.49 -12.34 2.62
CA VAL A 233 1.58 -13.26 3.04
C VAL A 233 1.20 -14.01 4.31
N GLU A 234 0.59 -13.33 5.28
CA GLU A 234 0.13 -13.95 6.53
C GLU A 234 -0.94 -15.02 6.27
N TRP A 235 -1.92 -14.74 5.42
CA TRP A 235 -2.94 -15.72 5.00
C TRP A 235 -2.33 -16.88 4.22
N ALA A 236 -1.45 -16.61 3.24
CA ALA A 236 -0.78 -17.66 2.48
C ALA A 236 0.00 -18.62 3.39
N MET A 237 0.76 -18.09 4.36
CA MET A 237 1.48 -18.91 5.31
C MET A 237 0.55 -19.66 6.27
N THR A 238 -0.54 -19.02 6.71
CA THR A 238 -1.56 -19.65 7.56
C THR A 238 -2.19 -20.85 6.84
N GLU A 239 -2.63 -20.69 5.60
CA GLU A 239 -3.22 -21.75 4.79
C GLU A 239 -2.22 -22.88 4.51
N LEU A 240 -0.97 -22.55 4.18
CA LEU A 240 0.07 -23.56 3.95
C LEU A 240 0.37 -24.37 5.23
N LEU A 241 0.46 -23.73 6.39
CA LEU A 241 0.70 -24.41 7.66
C LEU A 241 -0.48 -25.32 8.06
N GLN A 242 -1.71 -24.95 7.69
CA GLN A 242 -2.89 -25.79 7.88
C GLN A 242 -3.03 -26.91 6.85
N ASN A 243 -2.32 -26.82 5.72
CA ASN A 243 -2.36 -27.80 4.62
C ASN A 243 -0.96 -28.38 4.31
N PRO A 244 -0.47 -29.35 5.11
CA PRO A 244 0.91 -29.87 4.99
C PRO A 244 1.29 -30.43 3.63
N SER A 245 0.33 -31.00 2.88
CA SER A 245 0.57 -31.52 1.53
C SER A 245 0.87 -30.39 0.53
N SER A 246 0.12 -29.29 0.61
CA SER A 246 0.35 -28.08 -0.18
C SER A 246 1.69 -27.44 0.17
N LEU A 247 2.00 -27.34 1.48
CA LEU A 247 3.30 -26.83 1.95
C LEU A 247 4.47 -27.68 1.44
N ALA A 248 4.39 -29.01 1.56
CA ALA A 248 5.42 -29.91 1.05
C ALA A 248 5.65 -29.71 -0.45
N LYS A 249 4.57 -29.61 -1.23
CA LYS A 249 4.67 -29.37 -2.68
C LYS A 249 5.26 -28.00 -3.04
N VAL A 250 4.96 -26.96 -2.27
CA VAL A 250 5.63 -25.66 -2.42
C VAL A 250 7.13 -25.80 -2.16
N CYS A 251 7.52 -26.44 -1.05
CA CYS A 251 8.93 -26.67 -0.71
C CYS A 251 9.67 -27.47 -1.80
N ASP A 252 9.07 -28.53 -2.34
CA ASP A 252 9.66 -29.35 -3.39
C ASP A 252 9.89 -28.54 -4.67
N VAL A 253 8.90 -27.75 -5.10
CA VAL A 253 8.98 -26.91 -6.30
C VAL A 253 10.02 -25.81 -6.12
N LEU A 254 10.11 -25.20 -4.93
CA LEU A 254 11.14 -24.20 -4.63
C LEU A 254 12.55 -24.83 -4.65
N ALA A 255 12.72 -26.00 -4.03
CA ALA A 255 14.00 -26.71 -3.98
C ALA A 255 14.52 -27.09 -5.37
N GLN A 256 13.63 -27.48 -6.30
CA GLN A 256 13.99 -27.80 -7.69
C GLN A 256 14.53 -26.60 -8.47
N ILE A 257 14.05 -25.39 -8.17
CA ILE A 257 14.43 -24.17 -8.89
C ILE A 257 15.63 -23.50 -8.26
N SER A 258 15.68 -23.45 -6.93
CA SER A 258 16.82 -22.88 -6.21
C SER A 258 18.07 -23.72 -6.43
N GLY A 259 17.97 -25.05 -6.52
CA GLY A 259 19.15 -25.91 -6.60
C GLY A 259 20.11 -25.60 -5.45
N SER A 260 21.33 -25.14 -5.76
CA SER A 260 22.32 -24.64 -4.78
C SER A 260 22.26 -23.13 -4.51
N ARG A 261 21.42 -22.37 -5.23
CA ARG A 261 21.25 -20.92 -5.01
C ARG A 261 20.47 -20.69 -3.73
N ARG A 262 20.90 -19.68 -2.97
CA ARG A 262 20.29 -19.30 -1.70
C ARG A 262 19.04 -18.43 -1.88
N ASN A 263 18.96 -17.67 -2.98
CA ASN A 263 17.90 -16.70 -3.23
C ASN A 263 17.17 -17.02 -4.55
N ILE A 264 15.85 -16.81 -4.53
CA ILE A 264 14.96 -16.87 -5.70
C ILE A 264 14.83 -15.46 -6.24
N GLU A 265 15.01 -15.29 -7.55
CA GLU A 265 14.87 -14.00 -8.21
C GLU A 265 13.45 -13.83 -8.77
N GLU A 266 13.01 -12.59 -8.98
CA GLU A 266 11.68 -12.30 -9.53
C GLU A 266 11.46 -12.95 -10.91
N VAL A 267 12.53 -13.09 -11.70
CA VAL A 267 12.48 -13.76 -13.01
C VAL A 267 12.12 -15.26 -12.90
N ASP A 268 12.37 -15.90 -11.76
CA ASP A 268 12.04 -17.32 -11.54
C ASP A 268 10.53 -17.53 -11.32
N ILE A 269 9.73 -16.48 -11.09
CA ILE A 269 8.28 -16.59 -10.85
C ILE A 269 7.59 -17.36 -11.99
N VAL A 270 8.02 -17.17 -13.24
CA VAL A 270 7.45 -17.87 -14.42
C VAL A 270 7.60 -19.39 -14.31
N ARG A 271 8.63 -19.86 -13.61
CA ARG A 271 8.95 -21.28 -13.39
C ARG A 271 8.24 -21.85 -12.15
N LEU A 272 7.49 -21.04 -11.41
CA LEU A 272 6.82 -21.39 -10.15
C LEU A 272 5.28 -21.43 -10.29
N PRO A 273 4.69 -22.22 -11.21
CA PRO A 273 3.25 -22.20 -11.46
C PRO A 273 2.43 -22.65 -10.25
N TYR A 274 2.97 -23.56 -9.42
CA TYR A 274 2.27 -24.00 -8.22
C TYR A 274 2.27 -22.92 -7.13
N LEU A 275 3.37 -22.18 -6.94
CA LEU A 275 3.37 -21.03 -6.04
C LEU A 275 2.41 -19.94 -6.52
N GLN A 276 2.37 -19.66 -7.83
CA GLN A 276 1.37 -18.74 -8.39
C GLN A 276 -0.06 -19.20 -8.13
N ALA A 277 -0.33 -20.51 -8.15
CA ALA A 277 -1.64 -21.05 -7.82
C ALA A 277 -1.97 -20.88 -6.32
N VAL A 278 -1.02 -21.12 -5.43
CA VAL A 278 -1.19 -20.87 -3.97
C VAL A 278 -1.55 -19.40 -3.72
N ILE A 279 -0.79 -18.48 -4.33
CA ILE A 279 -1.04 -17.05 -4.17
C ILE A 279 -2.41 -16.67 -4.77
N LYS A 280 -2.79 -17.21 -5.93
CA LYS A 280 -4.12 -17.02 -6.53
C LYS A 280 -5.29 -17.58 -5.72
N GLU A 281 -5.09 -18.67 -5.00
CA GLU A 281 -6.12 -19.25 -4.12
C GLU A 281 -6.27 -18.44 -2.82
N THR A 282 -5.22 -17.70 -2.44
CA THR A 282 -5.22 -16.86 -1.23
C THR A 282 -6.05 -15.58 -1.41
N PHE A 283 -6.30 -15.12 -2.65
CA PHE A 283 -7.03 -13.88 -2.96
C PHE A 283 -8.31 -14.06 -3.77
#